data_AF-A0A2V9XN91-F1
#
_entry.id   AF-A0A2V9XN91-F1
#
_cell.length_a   1.000
_cell.length_b   1.000
_cell.length_c   1.000
_cell.angle_alpha   90.00
_cell.angle_beta   90.00
_cell.angle_gamma   90.00
#
_symmetry.space_group_name_H-M   'P 1'
#
loop_
_entity.id
_entity.type
_entity.pdbx_description
1 polymer ?
#
loop_
_entity_poly.entity_id
_entity_poly.type
_entity_poly.pdbx_seq_one_letter_code
_entity_poly.pdbx_strand_id
1 'polypeptide(L)'
;MIPMVRLFETLYRTDGLKDFPEGEYYRPRIESAVVNGVIVFCVREEHAYFSNTEKRMVHEITTFEPEEGYVTEAEASQRYGQQLQYRAKTGFVHCFFFDPYAKDGVGYRKLA
;
A
#
# COMPACT_ATOMS: atom_id res chain seq x y z
N MET A 1 -0.13 -12.44 -14.42
CA MET A 1 -0.38 -11.05 -14.84
C MET A 1 -1.43 -10.49 -13.89
N ILE A 2 -1.06 -9.57 -12.99
CA ILE A 2 -2.02 -8.92 -12.09
C ILE A 2 -2.47 -7.64 -12.82
N PRO A 3 -3.78 -7.42 -13.05
CA PRO A 3 -4.24 -6.26 -13.81
C PRO A 3 -3.86 -4.97 -13.10
N MET A 4 -3.34 -4.04 -13.89
CA MET A 4 -2.79 -2.74 -13.53
C MET A 4 -3.90 -1.69 -13.29
N VAL A 5 -4.90 -2.03 -12.48
CA VAL A 5 -5.84 -1.05 -11.91
C VAL A 5 -6.13 -1.46 -10.47
N ARG A 6 -5.17 -1.21 -9.58
CA ARG A 6 -5.43 -1.19 -8.14
C ARG A 6 -5.08 0.21 -7.67
N LEU A 7 -6.08 1.08 -7.64
CA LEU A 7 -5.92 2.50 -7.28
C LEU A 7 -5.28 2.68 -5.89
N PHE A 8 -5.44 1.71 -4.99
CA PHE A 8 -4.76 1.63 -3.70
C PHE A 8 -4.87 0.22 -3.11
N GLU A 9 -3.84 -0.26 -2.42
CA GLU A 9 -3.86 -1.49 -1.61
C GLU A 9 -3.64 -1.14 -0.15
N THR A 10 -4.50 -1.61 0.76
CA THR A 10 -4.31 -1.42 2.20
C THR A 10 -4.15 -2.79 2.87
N LEU A 11 -3.08 -2.92 3.65
CA LEU A 11 -2.63 -4.16 4.27
C LEU A 11 -2.87 -4.11 5.78
N TYR A 12 -3.50 -5.17 6.30
CA TYR A 12 -3.83 -5.31 7.72
C TYR A 12 -3.31 -6.62 8.29
N ARG A 13 -3.12 -6.66 9.61
CA ARG A 13 -2.80 -7.89 10.37
C ARG A 13 -4.02 -8.78 10.62
N THR A 14 -5.22 -8.23 10.48
CA THR A 14 -6.50 -8.84 10.85
C THR A 14 -7.47 -8.80 9.67
N ASP A 15 -8.31 -9.83 9.53
CA ASP A 15 -9.43 -9.88 8.59
C ASP A 15 -10.74 -9.35 9.18
N GLY A 16 -10.75 -8.97 10.46
CA GLY A 16 -11.93 -8.44 11.12
C GLY A 16 -12.30 -7.05 10.62
N LEU A 17 -13.43 -6.91 9.90
CA LEU A 17 -13.97 -5.62 9.44
C LEU A 17 -14.11 -4.56 10.55
N LYS A 18 -14.28 -4.99 11.80
CA LYS A 18 -14.32 -4.11 12.99
C LYS A 18 -13.01 -3.35 13.23
N ASP A 19 -11.90 -3.85 12.70
CA ASP A 19 -10.58 -3.26 12.86
C ASP A 19 -10.24 -2.29 11.70
N PHE A 20 -11.11 -2.16 10.68
CA PHE A 20 -10.81 -1.38 9.47
C PHE A 20 -10.82 0.16 9.60
N PRO A 21 -11.30 0.76 10.71
CA PRO A 21 -11.02 2.15 11.05
C PRO A 21 -10.09 2.31 12.26
N GLU A 22 -9.72 1.23 12.95
CA GLU A 22 -8.97 1.30 14.22
C GLU A 22 -7.65 0.51 14.22
N GLY A 23 -7.38 -0.26 13.16
CA GLY A 23 -6.22 -1.13 13.02
C GLY A 23 -4.98 -0.41 12.48
N GLU A 24 -3.81 -0.94 12.85
CA GLU A 24 -2.56 -0.62 12.18
C GLU A 24 -2.60 -1.11 10.73
N TYR A 25 -2.24 -0.25 9.79
CA TYR A 25 -2.22 -0.58 8.36
C TYR A 25 -0.99 -0.04 7.63
N TYR A 26 -0.69 -0.69 6.51
CA TYR A 26 0.27 -0.20 5.52
C TYR A 26 -0.41 -0.05 4.15
N ARG A 27 -0.14 1.06 3.46
CA ARG A 27 -0.66 1.34 2.12
C ARG A 27 0.50 1.61 1.15
N PRO A 28 1.10 0.55 0.59
CA PRO A 28 2.10 0.71 -0.47
C PRO A 28 1.43 1.15 -1.77
N ARG A 29 2.14 1.95 -2.58
CA ARG A 29 1.70 2.38 -3.92
C ARG A 29 2.88 2.78 -4.80
N ILE A 30 2.67 2.71 -6.11
CA ILE A 30 3.58 3.28 -7.10
C ILE A 30 3.04 4.64 -7.50
N GLU A 31 3.88 5.66 -7.47
CA GLU A 31 3.56 7.00 -7.96
C GLU A 31 4.61 7.46 -8.97
N SER A 32 4.21 8.28 -9.94
CA SER A 32 5.16 9.04 -10.75
C SER A 32 5.53 10.34 -10.04
N ALA A 33 6.80 10.73 -10.16
CA ALA A 33 7.32 12.00 -9.65
C ALA A 33 8.26 12.62 -10.68
N VAL A 34 8.48 13.93 -10.58
CA VAL A 34 9.51 14.62 -11.35
C VAL A 34 10.73 14.84 -10.46
N VAL A 35 11.85 14.21 -10.79
CA VAL A 35 13.13 14.35 -10.10
C VAL A 35 14.15 14.88 -11.11
N ASN A 36 14.76 16.02 -10.82
CA ASN A 36 15.72 16.69 -11.71
C ASN A 36 15.22 16.88 -13.16
N GLY A 37 13.92 17.14 -13.34
CA GLY A 37 13.29 17.35 -14.65
C GLY A 37 12.95 16.07 -15.42
N VAL A 38 13.17 14.89 -14.85
CA VAL A 38 12.85 13.59 -15.45
C VAL A 38 11.67 12.96 -14.69
N ILE A 39 10.73 12.36 -15.43
CA ILE A 39 9.67 11.54 -14.83
C ILE A 39 10.26 10.22 -14.38
N VAL A 40 10.09 9.90 -13.11
CA VAL A 40 10.53 8.66 -12.48
C VAL A 40 9.35 8.00 -11.73
N PHE A 41 9.47 6.72 -11.43
CA PHE A 41 8.48 5.93 -10.69
C PHE A 41 9.00 5.65 -9.29
N CYS A 42 8.19 5.84 -8.27
CA CYS A 42 8.62 5.74 -6.88
C CYS A 42 7.68 4.81 -6.12
N VAL A 43 8.25 3.98 -5.25
CA VAL A 43 7.43 3.16 -4.34
C VAL A 43 7.29 3.93 -3.04
N ARG A 44 6.05 4.26 -2.70
CA ARG A 44 5.70 4.89 -1.43
C ARG A 44 4.98 3.91 -0.55
N GLU A 45 5.15 4.07 0.75
CA GLU A 45 4.36 3.34 1.73
C GLU A 45 3.91 4.28 2.82
N GLU A 46 2.60 4.38 2.98
CA GLU A 46 1.98 5.02 4.14
C GLU A 46 1.80 3.99 5.23
N HIS A 47 2.24 4.32 6.44
CA HIS A 47 1.94 3.59 7.67
C HIS A 47 1.04 4.46 8.52
N ALA A 48 -0.01 3.89 9.12
CA ALA A 48 -0.76 4.59 10.15
C ALA A 48 -1.39 3.59 11.12
N TYR A 49 -1.76 4.09 12.30
CA TYR A 49 -2.57 3.36 13.28
C TYR A 49 -3.53 4.31 13.97
N PHE A 50 -4.64 3.78 14.47
CA PHE A 50 -5.61 4.56 15.21
C PHE A 50 -5.17 4.76 16.66
N SER A 51 -5.08 6.02 17.08
CA SER A 51 -4.87 6.36 18.48
C SER A 51 -6.20 6.38 19.21
N ASN A 52 -6.39 5.42 20.11
CA ASN A 52 -7.58 5.39 20.96
C ASN A 52 -7.70 6.61 21.88
N THR A 53 -6.57 7.23 22.25
CA THR A 53 -6.51 8.44 23.06
C THR A 53 -6.91 9.67 22.26
N GLU A 54 -6.43 9.80 21.02
CA GLU A 54 -6.71 10.96 20.18
C GLU A 54 -7.97 10.80 19.32
N LYS A 55 -8.58 9.61 19.31
CA LYS A 55 -9.75 9.26 18.51
C LYS A 55 -9.59 9.57 17.01
N ARG A 56 -8.38 9.38 16.49
CA ARG A 56 -8.02 9.62 15.09
C ARG A 56 -6.84 8.73 14.65
N MET A 57 -6.62 8.65 13.34
CA MET A 57 -5.39 8.11 12.77
C MET A 57 -4.21 8.99 13.13
N VAL A 58 -3.09 8.37 13.50
CA VAL A 58 -1.83 9.02 13.80
C VAL A 58 -0.69 8.27 13.13
N HIS A 59 0.50 8.88 13.17
CA HIS A 59 1.73 8.31 12.63
C HIS A 59 1.69 8.06 11.12
N GLU A 60 1.01 8.93 10.37
CA GLU A 60 0.97 8.95 8.90
C GLU A 60 2.36 9.26 8.31
N ILE A 61 3.28 8.30 8.43
CA ILE A 61 4.61 8.38 7.85
C ILE A 61 4.52 7.81 6.44
N THR A 62 4.91 8.63 5.46
CA THR A 62 5.13 8.16 4.09
C THR A 62 6.63 7.96 3.88
N THR A 63 7.07 6.72 3.71
CA THR A 63 8.45 6.42 3.32
C THR A 63 8.57 6.40 1.79
N PHE A 64 9.72 6.86 1.29
CA PHE A 64 10.02 6.94 -0.14
C PHE A 64 11.22 6.06 -0.47
N GLU A 65 11.11 5.23 -1.50
CA GLU A 65 12.25 4.46 -1.99
C GLU A 65 12.27 4.31 -3.52
N PRO A 66 13.44 4.51 -4.16
CA PRO A 66 14.58 5.36 -3.76
C PRO A 66 14.31 6.85 -4.05
N GLU A 67 15.04 7.79 -3.45
CA GLU A 67 14.88 9.26 -3.66
C GLU A 67 15.01 9.68 -5.13
N GLU A 68 15.90 9.03 -5.87
CA GLU A 68 16.07 9.23 -7.31
C GLU A 68 14.92 8.66 -8.16
N GLY A 69 14.11 7.78 -7.59
CA GLY A 69 13.09 7.01 -8.29
C GLY A 69 13.66 5.97 -9.27
N TYR A 70 12.78 5.10 -9.77
CA TYR A 70 13.05 4.13 -10.82
C TYR A 70 12.77 4.73 -12.19
N VAL A 71 13.60 4.39 -13.18
CA VAL A 71 13.44 4.88 -14.56
C VAL A 71 12.24 4.22 -15.24
N THR A 72 11.93 2.97 -14.87
CA THR A 72 10.83 2.22 -15.47
C THR A 72 9.79 1.78 -14.43
N GLU A 73 8.53 1.70 -14.88
CA GLU A 73 7.44 1.17 -14.06
C GLU A 73 7.68 -0.30 -13.68
N ALA A 74 8.39 -1.07 -14.51
CA ALA A 74 8.70 -2.47 -14.25
C ALA A 74 9.63 -2.64 -13.04
N GLU A 75 10.65 -1.79 -12.91
CA GLU A 75 11.56 -1.78 -11.75
C GLU A 75 10.80 -1.38 -10.47
N ALA A 76 9.98 -0.33 -10.55
CA ALA A 76 9.12 0.08 -9.44
C ALA A 76 8.14 -1.03 -9.03
N SER A 77 7.58 -1.74 -10.01
CA SER A 77 6.68 -2.89 -9.79
C SER A 77 7.40 -4.06 -9.12
N GLN A 78 8.65 -4.33 -9.47
CA GLN A 78 9.46 -5.34 -8.81
C GLN A 78 9.71 -4.98 -7.34
N ARG A 79 10.11 -3.73 -7.06
CA ARG A 79 10.28 -3.25 -5.68
C ARG A 79 8.96 -3.30 -4.89
N TYR A 80 7.87 -2.87 -5.52
CA TYR A 80 6.53 -2.95 -4.95
C TYR A 80 6.17 -4.38 -4.53
N GLY A 81 6.41 -5.36 -5.41
CA GLY A 81 6.22 -6.77 -5.09
C GLY A 81 7.06 -7.25 -3.90
N GLN A 82 8.33 -6.82 -3.81
CA GLN A 82 9.18 -7.12 -2.65
C GLN A 82 8.63 -6.50 -1.36
N GLN A 83 8.10 -5.27 -1.43
CA GLN A 83 7.50 -4.60 -0.29
C GLN A 83 6.27 -5.35 0.23
N LEU A 84 5.38 -5.78 -0.68
CA LEU A 84 4.23 -6.62 -0.32
C LEU A 84 4.66 -7.93 0.35
N GLN A 85 5.67 -8.60 -0.20
CA GLN A 85 6.20 -9.84 0.37
C GLN A 85 6.80 -9.62 1.77
N TYR A 86 7.54 -8.52 1.95
CA TYR A 86 8.08 -8.14 3.25
C TYR A 86 6.97 -7.93 4.28
N ARG A 87 5.94 -7.15 3.92
CA ARG A 87 4.80 -6.89 4.80
C ARG A 87 4.02 -8.17 5.15
N ALA A 88 3.79 -9.04 4.17
CA ALA A 88 3.18 -10.34 4.39
C ALA A 88 3.99 -11.20 5.40
N LYS A 89 5.32 -11.25 5.27
CA LYS A 89 6.21 -11.94 6.22
C LYS A 89 6.15 -11.36 7.63
N THR A 90 5.88 -10.07 7.77
CA THR A 90 5.70 -9.40 9.07
C THR A 90 4.28 -9.49 9.64
N GLY A 91 3.36 -10.19 8.97
CA GLY A 91 2.00 -10.46 9.44
C GLY A 91 0.91 -9.59 8.81
N PHE A 92 1.22 -8.66 7.91
CA PHE A 92 0.23 -7.87 7.17
C PHE A 92 -0.23 -8.61 5.92
N VAL A 93 -1.02 -9.66 6.12
CA VAL A 93 -1.40 -10.60 5.05
C VAL A 93 -2.76 -10.30 4.42
N HIS A 94 -3.58 -9.45 5.04
CA HIS A 94 -4.93 -9.14 4.56
C HIS A 94 -4.90 -7.87 3.70
N CYS A 95 -5.09 -8.03 2.39
CA CYS A 95 -5.00 -6.95 1.41
C CYS A 95 -6.38 -6.61 0.86
N PHE A 96 -6.80 -5.37 1.08
CA PHE A 96 -8.01 -4.79 0.50
C PHE A 96 -7.61 -3.79 -0.58
N PHE A 97 -8.34 -3.78 -1.68
CA PHE A 97 -8.04 -2.92 -2.83
C PHE A 97 -9.32 -2.48 -3.51
N PHE A 98 -9.27 -1.34 -4.20
CA PHE A 98 -10.39 -0.90 -5.01
C PHE A 98 -10.64 -1.90 -6.16
N ASP A 99 -11.87 -2.39 -6.27
CA ASP A 99 -12.32 -3.24 -7.36
C ASP A 99 -13.69 -2.74 -7.86
N PRO A 100 -13.75 -1.97 -8.97
CA PRO A 100 -14.99 -1.40 -9.47
C PRO A 100 -15.98 -2.46 -9.98
N TYR A 101 -15.55 -3.71 -10.12
CA TYR A 101 -16.38 -4.83 -10.55
C TYR A 101 -16.89 -5.67 -9.37
N ALA A 102 -16.35 -5.47 -8.16
CA ALA A 102 -16.87 -6.08 -6.95
C ALA A 102 -18.21 -5.43 -6.53
N LYS A 103 -19.08 -6.20 -5.87
CA LYS A 103 -20.43 -5.76 -5.47
C LYS A 103 -20.42 -4.49 -4.61
N ASP A 104 -19.39 -4.30 -3.80
CA ASP A 104 -19.18 -3.21 -2.86
C ASP A 104 -18.04 -2.27 -3.27
N GLY A 105 -17.48 -2.44 -4.47
CA GLY A 105 -16.35 -1.64 -4.95
C GLY A 105 -15.00 -2.00 -4.32
N VAL A 106 -14.92 -3.09 -3.53
CA VAL A 106 -13.72 -3.47 -2.80
C VAL A 106 -13.40 -4.95 -3.04
N GLY A 107 -12.19 -5.21 -3.52
CA GLY A 107 -11.61 -6.53 -3.61
C GLY A 107 -10.82 -6.90 -2.35
N TYR A 108 -10.76 -8.20 -2.06
CA TYR A 108 -9.97 -8.77 -0.98
C TYR A 108 -9.04 -9.88 -1.50
N ARG A 109 -7.81 -9.92 -1.00
CA ARG A 109 -6.90 -11.08 -1.17
C ARG A 109 -6.02 -11.28 0.06
N LYS A 110 -5.61 -12.52 0.28
CA LYS A 110 -4.56 -12.85 1.25
C LYS A 110 -3.20 -12.89 0.53
N LEU A 111 -2.16 -12.29 1.10
CA LEU A 111 -0.80 -12.21 0.51
C LEU A 111 0.08 -13.44 0.79
N ALA A 112 -0.52 -14.55 1.24
CA ALA A 112 0.15 -15.82 1.55
C ALA A 112 -0.56 -16.98 0.85
#